data_AF-A0A925DN03-F1
#
_entry.id   AF-A0A925DN03-F1
#
_cell.length_a   1.000
_cell.length_b   1.000
_cell.length_c   1.000
_cell.angle_alpha   90.00
_cell.angle_beta   90.00
_cell.angle_gamma   90.00
#
_symmetry.space_group_name_H-M   'P 1'
#
loop_
_entity.id
_entity.type
_entity.pdbx_description
1 polymer ?
#
loop_
_entity_poly.entity_id
_entity_poly.type
_entity_poly.pdbx_seq_one_letter_code
_entity_poly.pdbx_strand_id
1 'polypeptide(L)' 'MKVIGITNTDAPKKNLFYQNWIKNDQSDIEIVPLSYKENNLSDLEKCDAIVMSGGVDVYPGFYNST' A
#
# COMPACT_ATOMS: atom_id res chain seq x y z
N MET A 1 -18.30 -6.45 -2.74
CA MET A 1 -16.98 -6.42 -2.09
C MET A 1 -15.95 -6.26 -3.19
N LYS A 2 -15.11 -5.23 -3.11
CA LYS A 2 -14.02 -4.96 -4.05
C LYS A 2 -12.70 -5.19 -3.34
N VAL A 3 -11.80 -5.94 -3.97
CA VAL A 3 -10.49 -6.28 -3.40
C VAL A 3 -9.44 -5.41 -4.05
N ILE A 4 -8.81 -4.53 -3.27
CA ILE A 4 -7.78 -3.61 -3.77
C ILE A 4 -6.44 -4.02 -3.17
N GLY A 5 -5.52 -4.45 -4.04
CA GLY A 5 -4.13 -4.69 -3.67
C GLY A 5 -3.38 -3.38 -3.50
N ILE A 6 -2.50 -3.30 -2.50
CA ILE A 6 -1.60 -2.16 -2.33
C ILE A 6 -0.17 -2.62 -2.06
N THR A 7 0.79 -2.09 -2.82
CA THR A 7 2.22 -2.36 -2.58
C THR A 7 2.68 -1.75 -1.25
N ASN A 8 3.63 -2.39 -0.58
CA ASN A 8 4.20 -1.88 0.67
C ASN A 8 5.13 -0.67 0.42
N THR A 9 4.92 0.42 1.16
CA THR A 9 5.77 1.63 1.11
C THR A 9 7.09 1.53 1.89
N ASP A 10 7.28 0.45 2.66
CA ASP A 10 8.32 0.33 3.70
C ASP A 10 8.27 1.41 4.80
N ALA A 11 7.17 2.18 4.87
CA ALA A 11 6.91 3.18 5.89
C ALA A 11 5.50 2.96 6.49
N PRO A 12 5.38 2.35 7.69
CA PRO A 12 4.08 1.93 8.26
C PRO A 12 3.03 3.05 8.32
N LYS A 13 3.44 4.28 8.67
CA LYS A 13 2.55 5.44 8.72
C LYS A 13 2.02 5.84 7.33
N LYS A 14 2.88 5.79 6.30
CA LYS A 14 2.47 6.05 4.91
C LYS A 14 1.53 4.97 4.40
N ASN A 15 1.80 3.69 4.70
CA ASN A 15 0.88 2.58 4.39
C ASN A 15 -0.52 2.84 4.96
N LEU A 16 -0.62 3.23 6.24
CA LEU A 16 -1.92 3.50 6.86
C LEU A 16 -2.68 4.66 6.17
N PHE A 17 -1.98 5.71 5.75
CA PHE A 17 -2.62 6.80 5.01
C PHE A 17 -3.21 6.35 3.67
N TYR A 18 -2.47 5.54 2.90
CA TYR A 18 -3.02 4.96 1.68
C TYR A 18 -4.19 4.03 1.98
N GLN A 19 -4.10 3.17 2.99
CA GLN A 19 -5.20 2.26 3.34
C GLN A 19 -6.48 3.02 3.73
N ASN A 20 -6.34 4.10 4.51
CA ASN A 20 -7.46 4.95 4.88
C ASN A 20 -8.03 5.71 3.67
N TRP A 21 -7.16 6.23 2.79
CA TRP A 21 -7.57 6.90 1.56
C TRP A 21 -8.31 5.95 0.60
N ILE A 22 -7.83 4.71 0.45
CA ILE A 22 -8.47 3.68 -0.38
C ILE A 22 -9.83 3.29 0.22
N LYS A 23 -9.91 3.06 1.54
CA LYS A 23 -11.17 2.72 2.20
C LYS A 23 -12.19 3.85 2.12
N ASN A 24 -11.78 5.10 2.38
CA ASN A 24 -12.64 6.28 2.35
C ASN A 24 -14.02 6.06 3.02
N ASP A 25 -14.03 5.47 4.21
CA ASP A 25 -15.22 5.06 4.99
C ASP A 25 -16.19 4.08 4.29
N GLN A 26 -15.80 3.50 3.15
CA GLN A 26 -16.54 2.47 2.43
C GLN A 26 -16.31 1.10 3.08
N SER A 27 -17.40 0.43 3.45
CA SER A 27 -17.36 -0.88 4.11
C SER A 27 -17.24 -2.06 3.14
N ASP A 28 -17.40 -1.83 1.84
CA ASP A 28 -17.37 -2.86 0.80
C ASP A 28 -16.01 -3.01 0.11
N ILE A 29 -14.98 -2.32 0.61
CA ILE A 29 -13.59 -2.43 0.15
C ILE A 29 -12.76 -3.29 1.11
N GLU A 30 -12.20 -4.37 0.58
CA GLU A 30 -11.15 -5.16 1.22
C GLU A 30 -9.79 -4.71 0.70
N ILE A 31 -8.82 -4.57 1.60
CA ILE A 31 -7.45 -4.21 1.24
C ILE A 31 -6.54 -5.42 1.43
N VAL A 32 -5.79 -5.74 0.38
CA VAL A 32 -4.76 -6.79 0.38
C VAL A 32 -3.38 -6.13 0.32
N PRO A 33 -2.59 -6.17 1.41
CA PRO A 33 -1.20 -5.72 1.38
C PRO A 33 -0.36 -6.67 0.52
N LEU A 34 0.36 -6.13 -0.46
CA LEU A 34 1.28 -6.87 -1.33
C LEU A 34 2.72 -6.46 -0.97
N SER A 35 3.55 -7.44 -0.60
CA SER A 35 4.88 -7.17 -0.08
C SER A 35 5.85 -8.29 -0.41
N TYR A 36 7.06 -7.94 -0.83
CA TYR A 36 8.13 -8.93 -1.02
C TYR A 36 8.47 -9.67 0.28
N LYS A 37 8.28 -9.04 1.44
CA LYS A 37 8.52 -9.64 2.77
C LYS A 37 7.54 -10.77 3.09
N GLU A 38 6.29 -10.62 2.62
CA GLU A 38 5.23 -11.61 2.79
C GLU A 38 5.25 -12.67 1.67
N ASN A 39 6.08 -12.47 0.64
CA ASN A 39 6.21 -13.33 -0.54
C ASN A 39 4.86 -13.72 -1.16
N ASN A 40 3.94 -12.75 -1.23
CA ASN A 40 2.54 -13.00 -1.52
C ASN A 40 2.09 -12.47 -2.90
N LEU A 41 2.95 -12.60 -3.91
CA LEU A 41 2.64 -12.15 -5.27
C LEU A 41 1.36 -12.81 -5.82
N SER A 42 1.08 -14.06 -5.47
CA SER A 42 -0.13 -14.78 -5.88
C SER A 42 -1.43 -14.15 -5.36
N ASP A 43 -1.39 -13.34 -4.29
CA ASP A 43 -2.57 -12.63 -3.82
C ASP A 43 -3.02 -11.53 -4.79
N LEU A 44 -2.15 -11.10 -5.71
CA LEU A 44 -2.49 -10.17 -6.78
C LEU A 44 -3.62 -10.71 -7.67
N GLU A 45 -3.68 -12.04 -7.87
CA GLU A 45 -4.71 -12.68 -8.70
C GLU A 45 -6.12 -12.56 -8.10
N LYS A 46 -6.22 -12.26 -6.80
CA LYS A 46 -7.49 -12.05 -6.08
C LYS A 46 -7.96 -10.60 -6.12
N CYS A 47 -7.13 -9.68 -6.61
CA CYS A 47 -7.38 -8.25 -6.57
C CYS A 47 -8.14 -7.79 -7.83
N ASP A 48 -9.15 -6.95 -7.65
CA ASP A 48 -9.85 -6.26 -8.75
C ASP A 48 -9.01 -5.11 -9.33
N ALA A 49 -8.14 -4.52 -8.49
CA ALA A 49 -7.27 -3.40 -8.85
C ALA A 49 -6.02 -3.36 -7.96
N ILE A 50 -5.00 -2.62 -8.39
CA ILE A 50 -3.76 -2.40 -7.63
C ILE A 50 -3.47 -0.91 -7.47
N VAL A 51 -3.05 -0.51 -6.26
CA VAL A 51 -2.40 0.76 -5.98
C VAL A 51 -0.91 0.51 -5.81
N MET A 52 -0.12 1.06 -6.72
CA MET A 52 1.33 1.13 -6.58
C MET A 52 1.67 2.32 -5.69
N SER A 53 1.84 2.06 -4.40
CA SER A 53 2.21 3.08 -3.42
C SER A 53 3.65 3.56 -3.63
N GLY A 54 3.97 4.74 -3.11
CA GLY A 54 5.34 5.24 -3.06
C GLY A 54 6.23 4.43 -2.11
N GLY A 55 7.46 4.85 -1.90
CA GLY A 55 8.40 4.17 -1.00
C GLY A 55 9.01 5.10 0.06
N VAL A 56 10.04 4.58 0.71
CA VAL A 56 11.04 5.41 1.38
C VAL A 56 11.85 6.17 0.33
N ASP A 57 12.30 7.38 0.68
CA ASP A 57 13.08 8.20 -0.24
C ASP A 57 14.46 7.55 -0.47
N VAL A 58 14.87 7.45 -1.74
CA VAL A 58 16.20 6.91 -2.10
C VAL A 58 17.31 7.88 -1.64
N TYR A 59 17.03 9.18 -1.66
CA TYR A 59 17.95 10.24 -1.25
C TYR A 59 17.26 11.21 -0.27
N PRO A 60 17.04 10.82 0.99
CA PRO A 60 16.32 11.64 1.97
C PRO A 60 17.02 12.96 2.30
N GLY A 61 18.33 13.07 2.05
CA GLY A 61 19.14 14.27 2.32
C GLY A 61 18.71 15.52 1.55
N PHE A 62 17.94 15.40 0.46
CA PHE A 62 17.39 16.55 -0.27
C PHE A 62 16.18 17.20 0.43
N TYR A 63 15.62 16.55 1.45
CA TYR A 63 14.40 17.02 2.14
C TYR A 63 14.68 17.61 3.53
N ASN A 64 15.94 17.88 3.88
CA ASN A 64 16.34 18.44 5.19
C ASN A 64 15.70 17.71 6.38
N SER A 65 15.64 16.38 6.31
CA SER A 65 15.14 15.55 7.40
C SER A 65 16.17 15.51 8.54
N THR A 66 16.10 16.47 9.47
CA THR A 66 16.67 16.37 10.82
C THR A 66 15.85 15.44 11.70
#